data_AF-A0A7R9SJV3-F1
#
_entry.id   AF-A0A7R9SJV3-F1
#
_cell.length_a   1.000
_cell.length_b   1.000
_cell.length_c   1.000
_cell.angle_alpha   90.00
_cell.angle_beta   90.00
_cell.angle_gamma   90.00
#
_symmetry.space_group_name_H-M   'P 1'
#
loop_
_entity.id
_entity.type
_entity.pdbx_description
1 polymer ?
#
loop_
_entity_poly.entity_id
_entity_poly.type
_entity_poly.pdbx_seq_one_letter_code
_entity_poly.pdbx_strand_id
1 'polypeptide(L)' 'KELRTISLNTHYFFVFKNPRDTSQIVNLAKQISPGNNKYVQSAYQQATSVPYGYLMFDFKQQTPEYLRLRTGILPNEESA' A
#
# COMPACT_ATOMS: atom_id res chain seq x y z
N LYS A 1 -1.81 -10.72 19.08
CA LYS A 1 -3.18 -11.08 18.62
C LYS A 1 -3.97 -9.82 18.26
N GLU A 2 -4.02 -8.83 19.16
CA GLU A 2 -4.60 -7.48 18.97
C GLU A 2 -4.20 -6.79 17.66
N LEU A 3 -2.90 -6.62 17.39
CA LEU A 3 -2.38 -5.91 16.21
C LEU A 3 -2.84 -6.51 14.88
N ARG A 4 -2.99 -7.84 14.82
CA ARG A 4 -3.49 -8.53 13.62
C ARG A 4 -4.96 -8.18 13.40
N THR A 5 -5.77 -8.20 14.45
CA THR A 5 -7.19 -7.85 14.36
C THR A 5 -7.38 -6.41 13.91
N ILE A 6 -6.63 -5.48 14.50
CA ILE A 6 -6.64 -4.07 14.08
C ILE A 6 -6.30 -3.98 12.58
N SER A 7 -5.19 -4.59 12.16
CA SER A 7 -4.74 -4.55 10.76
C SER A 7 -5.78 -5.10 9.77
N LEU A 8 -6.54 -6.14 10.14
CA LEU A 8 -7.55 -6.74 9.28
C LEU A 8 -8.86 -5.93 9.18
N ASN A 9 -9.12 -5.05 10.16
CA ASN A 9 -10.33 -4.21 10.20
C ASN A 9 -10.05 -2.75 9.80
N THR A 10 -8.80 -2.42 9.50
CA THR A 10 -8.42 -1.09 9.01
C THR A 10 -8.92 -0.87 7.59
N HIS A 11 -9.52 0.29 7.31
CA HIS A 11 -9.91 0.67 5.95
C HIS A 11 -8.76 1.23 5.11
N TYR A 12 -7.80 1.90 5.72
CA TYR A 12 -6.71 2.56 5.01
C TYR A 12 -5.36 2.20 5.58
N PHE A 13 -4.46 1.72 4.72
CA PHE A 13 -3.07 1.45 5.07
C PHE A 13 -2.17 2.42 4.32
N PHE A 14 -1.28 3.11 5.03
CA PHE A 14 -0.21 3.89 4.42
C PHE A 14 1.11 3.16 4.65
N VAL A 15 1.75 2.73 3.55
CA VAL A 15 3.02 1.98 3.60
C VAL A 15 4.11 2.84 2.98
N PHE A 16 5.00 3.34 3.84
CA PHE A 16 6.14 4.17 3.44
C PHE A 16 7.34 3.31 3.02
N LYS A 17 8.27 3.93 2.28
CA LYS A 17 9.53 3.30 1.90
C LYS A 17 10.29 2.79 3.12
N ASN A 18 10.45 1.47 3.21
CA ASN A 18 11.37 0.83 4.15
C ASN A 18 12.47 0.07 3.40
N PRO A 19 13.69 0.64 3.24
CA PRO A 19 14.77 -0.02 2.53
C PRO A 19 15.37 -1.21 3.30
N ARG A 20 15.12 -1.32 4.62
CA ARG A 20 15.65 -2.39 5.47
C ARG A 20 14.90 -3.70 5.30
N ASP A 21 13.58 -3.64 5.09
CA ASP A 21 12.72 -4.81 5.04
C ASP A 21 11.63 -4.67 3.98
N THR A 22 11.94 -5.17 2.78
CA THR A 22 11.01 -5.23 1.64
C THR A 22 10.12 -6.48 1.69
N SER A 23 10.33 -7.41 2.62
CA SER A 23 9.52 -8.64 2.71
C SER A 23 8.08 -8.34 3.14
N GLN A 24 7.88 -7.26 3.91
CA GLN A 24 6.56 -6.84 4.39
C GLN A 24 5.60 -6.53 3.25
N ILE A 25 6.06 -5.81 2.21
CA ILE A 25 5.19 -5.50 1.06
C ILE A 25 4.86 -6.76 0.26
N VAL A 26 5.79 -7.71 0.14
CA VAL A 26 5.55 -8.99 -0.56
C VAL A 26 4.48 -9.81 0.17
N ASN A 27 4.55 -9.87 1.49
CA ASN A 27 3.59 -10.59 2.31
C ASN A 27 2.21 -9.91 2.31
N LEU A 28 2.18 -8.58 2.35
CA LEU A 28 0.95 -7.81 2.23
C LEU A 28 0.30 -7.98 0.86
N ALA A 29 1.08 -7.94 -0.23
CA ALA A 29 0.61 -8.15 -1.58
C ALA A 29 -0.10 -9.51 -1.76
N LYS A 30 0.45 -10.57 -1.16
CA LYS A 30 -0.16 -11.91 -1.14
C LYS A 30 -1.53 -11.95 -0.47
N GLN A 31 -1.74 -11.11 0.54
CA GLN A 31 -3.01 -11.05 1.27
C GLN A 31 -4.07 -10.24 0.53
N ILE A 32 -3.66 -9.15 -0.13
CA ILE A 32 -4.58 -8.20 -0.78
C ILE A 32 -4.96 -8.66 -2.19
N SER A 33 -3.99 -9.17 -2.95
CA SER A 33 -4.21 -9.57 -4.33
C SER A 33 -3.64 -10.97 -4.59
N PRO A 34 -4.30 -12.03 -4.07
CA PRO A 34 -3.87 -13.40 -4.31
C PRO A 34 -3.76 -13.68 -5.81
N GLY A 35 -2.56 -14.05 -6.27
CA GLY A 35 -2.28 -14.31 -7.69
C GLY A 35 -1.76 -13.11 -8.49
N ASN A 36 -1.82 -11.88 -7.96
CA ASN A 36 -1.29 -10.69 -8.63
C ASN A 36 -0.35 -9.86 -7.73
N ASN A 37 0.57 -10.55 -7.06
CA ASN A 37 1.53 -9.91 -6.15
C ASN A 37 2.45 -8.91 -6.85
N LYS A 38 2.75 -9.15 -8.14
CA LYS A 38 3.66 -8.28 -8.93
C LYS A 38 3.07 -6.90 -9.11
N TYR A 39 1.76 -6.78 -9.36
CA TYR A 39 1.08 -5.49 -9.49
C TYR A 39 1.28 -4.61 -8.26
N VAL A 40 1.03 -5.14 -7.06
CA VAL A 40 1.20 -4.41 -5.79
C VAL A 40 2.67 -4.04 -5.56
N GLN A 41 3.61 -4.94 -5.84
CA GLN A 41 5.04 -4.69 -5.67
C GLN A 41 5.55 -3.60 -6.61
N SER A 42 5.14 -3.63 -7.89
CA SER A 42 5.50 -2.60 -8.86
C SER A 42 4.90 -1.24 -8.50
N ALA A 43 3.63 -1.20 -8.07
CA ALA A 43 3.00 0.03 -7.59
C ALA A 43 3.75 0.62 -6.38
N TYR A 44 4.14 -0.23 -5.43
CA TYR A 44 4.93 0.20 -4.28
C TYR A 44 6.31 0.73 -4.68
N GLN A 45 7.02 0.04 -5.58
CA GLN A 45 8.33 0.50 -6.06
C GLN A 45 8.24 1.86 -6.76
N GLN A 46 7.21 2.08 -7.58
CA GLN A 46 6.97 3.36 -8.24
C GLN A 46 6.63 4.45 -7.21
N ALA A 47 5.66 4.19 -6.34
CA ALA A 47 5.20 5.15 -5.34
C ALA A 47 6.25 5.50 -4.28
N THR A 48 7.25 4.62 -4.07
CA THR A 48 8.36 4.83 -3.13
C THR A 48 9.70 5.09 -3.83
N SER A 49 9.69 5.39 -5.13
CA SER A 49 10.91 5.72 -5.88
C SER A 49 11.55 7.02 -5.35
N VAL A 50 10.73 8.01 -4.99
CA VAL A 50 11.12 9.28 -4.37
C VAL A 50 11.29 9.18 -2.84
N PRO A 51 12.09 10.06 -2.22
CA PRO A 51 12.14 10.20 -0.77
C PRO A 51 10.76 10.47 -0.18
N TYR A 52 10.47 9.88 0.99
CA TYR A 52 9.18 10.00 1.69
C TYR A 52 7.95 9.48 0.92
N GLY A 53 8.15 8.85 -0.24
CA GLY A 53 7.08 8.21 -0.99
C GLY A 53 6.41 7.08 -0.20
N TYR A 54 5.13 6.87 -0.50
CA TYR A 54 4.27 5.90 0.15
C TYR A 54 3.26 5.32 -0.83
N LEU A 55 2.76 4.13 -0.52
CA LEU A 55 1.60 3.55 -1.18
C LEU A 55 0.45 3.45 -0.16
N MET A 56 -0.69 4.03 -0.52
CA MET A 56 -1.94 3.92 0.23
C MET A 56 -2.79 2.78 -0.34
N PHE A 57 -3.28 1.94 0.56
CA PHE A 57 -4.22 0.86 0.30
C PHE A 57 -5.61 1.23 0.81
N ASP A 58 -6.64 1.05 -0.02
CA ASP A 58 -8.06 1.24 0.34
C ASP A 58 -8.81 -0.10 0.36
N PHE A 59 -9.22 -0.50 1.57
CA PHE A 59 -9.94 -1.73 1.86
C PHE A 59 -11.46 -1.53 2.02
N LYS A 60 -12.00 -0.34 1.78
CA LYS A 60 -13.46 -0.16 1.79
C LYS A 60 -14.09 -1.03 0.70
N GLN A 61 -15.23 -1.63 1.03
CA GLN A 61 -15.96 -2.51 0.11
C GLN A 61 -16.46 -1.76 -1.14
N GLN A 62 -16.76 -0.47 -1.02
CA GLN A 62 -17.31 0.36 -2.09
C GLN A 62 -16.24 0.98 -3.01
N THR A 63 -14.94 0.87 -2.66
CA THR A 63 -13.87 1.44 -3.48
C THR A 63 -13.67 0.58 -4.73
N PRO A 64 -13.72 1.16 -5.94
CA PRO A 64 -13.41 0.45 -7.17
C PRO A 64 -12.00 -0.13 -7.15
N GLU A 65 -11.80 -1.32 -7.74
CA GLU A 65 -10.52 -2.04 -7.73
C GLU A 65 -9.34 -1.19 -8.21
N TYR A 66 -9.54 -0.40 -9.28
CA TYR A 66 -8.50 0.47 -9.85
C TYR A 66 -8.13 1.68 -8.96
N LEU A 67 -8.93 1.98 -7.93
CA LEU A 67 -8.68 3.04 -6.95
C LEU A 67 -8.13 2.53 -5.62
N ARG A 68 -7.92 1.21 -5.47
CA ARG A 68 -7.47 0.64 -4.19
C ARG A 68 -6.03 0.93 -3.84
N LEU A 69 -5.19 1.23 -4.83
CA LEU A 69 -3.78 1.59 -4.63
C LEU A 69 -3.56 3.02 -5.12
N ARG A 70 -3.10 3.91 -4.23
CA ARG A 70 -2.91 5.32 -4.56
C ARG A 70 -1.67 5.90 -3.89
N THR A 71 -1.12 6.94 -4.48
CA THR A 71 -0.09 7.81 -3.88
C THR A 71 -0.38 9.26 -4.31
N GLY A 72 0.30 10.26 -3.75
CA GLY A 72 0.09 11.66 -4.11
C GLY A 72 -1.29 12.19 -3.71
N ILE A 73 -1.83 11.71 -2.58
CA ILE A 73 -3.18 12.06 -2.09
C ILE A 73 -3.16 12.94 -0.85
N LEU A 74 -1.99 13.16 -0.22
CA LEU A 74 -1.93 14.05 0.94
C LEU A 74 -1.79 15.50 0.46
N PRO A 75 -2.33 16.47 1.23
CA PRO A 75 -2.16 17.88 0.90
C PRO A 75 -0.69 18.28 0.87
N ASN A 76 -0.32 19.15 -0.08
CA ASN A 76 1.04 19.70 -0.24
C ASN A 76 2.12 18.70 -0.65
N GLU A 77 1.74 17.55 -1.19
CA GLU A 77 2.69 16.67 -1.86
C GLU A 77 2.99 17.24 -3.26
N GLU A 78 4.26 17.51 -3.54
CA GLU A 78 4.69 17.79 -4.91
C GLU A 78 4.41 16.52 -5.72
N SER A 79 3.59 16.65 -6.77
CA SER A 79 3.28 15.53 -7.66
C SER A 79 4.58 15.05 -8.29
N ALA A 80 5.02 13.85 -7.88
CA ALA A 80 6.20 13.18 -8.45
C ALA A 80 5.96 12.77 -9.91
#